data_AF-A0A2V6C7X5-F1
#
_entry.id   AF-A0A2V6C7X5-F1
#
_cell.length_a   1.000
_cell.length_b   1.000
_cell.length_c   1.000
_cell.angle_alpha   90.00
_cell.angle_beta   90.00
_cell.angle_gamma   90.00
#
_symmetry.space_group_name_H-M   'P 1'
#
loop_
_entity.id
_entity.type
_entity.pdbx_description
1 polymer ?
#
loop_
_entity_poly.entity_id
_entity_poly.type
_entity_poly.pdbx_seq_one_letter_code
_entity_poly.pdbx_strand_id
1 'polypeptide(L)'
;MSETAPKTELMRSLGRLVRGLSALFWGLPIALVACVQTATTDWIRSLGPYGLIVPAATNSLLFYGLWLMSDFQKQERIWMLALDRAKILGLVNIGLSPFLRWHQQLPDVPFFYYAVGVMALSALVFLFNLNQMLQRLTAMLPDETLRTETKVFTSFNGLLLVFIPAFLALHFTLVQIRNLPYSMELLLRILQPLSPWLLLFLTLLPVAITMSLIWKIKEAILASVFGPEH
;
A
#
# COMPACT_ATOMS: atom_id res chain seq x y z
N MET A 1 -4.12 17.24 -41.09
CA MET A 1 -4.49 18.01 -39.88
C MET A 1 -5.04 17.09 -38.77
N SER A 2 -4.41 15.93 -38.52
CA SER A 2 -4.93 14.88 -37.61
C SER A 2 -3.90 14.38 -36.57
N GLU A 3 -2.67 14.89 -36.56
CA GLU A 3 -1.61 14.44 -35.64
C GLU A 3 -1.59 15.19 -34.29
N THR A 4 -2.25 16.34 -34.18
CA THR A 4 -2.23 17.15 -32.95
C THR A 4 -3.17 16.60 -31.86
N ALA A 5 -4.35 16.07 -32.25
CA ALA A 5 -5.33 15.50 -31.33
C ALA A 5 -4.79 14.32 -30.48
N PRO A 6 -4.09 13.29 -31.03
CA PRO A 6 -3.58 12.19 -30.23
C PRO A 6 -2.47 12.60 -29.26
N LYS A 7 -1.63 13.59 -29.62
CA LYS A 7 -0.58 14.12 -28.72
C LYS A 7 -1.20 14.83 -27.51
N THR A 8 -2.26 15.61 -27.71
CA THR A 8 -2.96 16.32 -26.62
C THR A 8 -3.66 15.36 -25.66
N GLU A 9 -4.31 14.32 -26.16
CA GLU A 9 -4.97 13.31 -25.32
C GLU A 9 -3.95 12.52 -24.49
N LEU A 10 -2.82 12.14 -25.09
CA LEU A 10 -1.71 11.50 -24.40
C LEU A 10 -1.16 12.38 -23.27
N MET A 11 -0.86 13.66 -23.55
CA MET A 11 -0.38 14.60 -22.53
C MET A 11 -1.38 14.78 -21.38
N ARG A 12 -2.69 14.83 -21.68
CA ARG A 12 -3.73 14.91 -20.65
C ARG A 12 -3.78 13.65 -19.79
N SER A 13 -3.66 12.47 -20.40
CA SER A 13 -3.66 11.19 -19.70
C SER A 13 -2.43 11.04 -18.79
N LEU A 14 -1.25 11.48 -19.25
CA LEU A 14 -0.01 11.52 -18.45
C LEU A 14 -0.12 12.51 -17.29
N GLY A 15 -0.76 13.67 -17.49
CA GLY A 15 -1.04 14.60 -16.40
C GLY A 15 -1.93 14.00 -15.31
N ARG A 16 -2.96 13.22 -15.68
CA ARG A 16 -3.80 12.48 -14.71
C ARG A 16 -3.02 11.37 -14.02
N LEU A 17 -2.16 10.68 -14.74
CA LEU A 17 -1.27 9.63 -14.20
C LEU A 17 -0.34 10.20 -13.12
N VAL A 18 0.35 11.32 -13.38
CA VAL A 18 1.24 11.99 -12.41
C VAL A 18 0.49 12.45 -11.16
N ARG A 19 -0.74 12.96 -11.32
CA ARG A 19 -1.61 13.30 -10.18
C ARG A 19 -2.02 12.07 -9.38
N GLY A 20 -2.33 10.96 -10.05
CA GLY A 20 -2.63 9.68 -9.42
C GLY A 20 -1.45 9.13 -8.61
N LEU A 21 -0.25 9.16 -9.19
CA LEU A 21 0.99 8.81 -8.48
C LEU A 21 1.24 9.72 -7.28
N SER A 22 0.99 11.03 -7.40
CA SER A 22 1.13 11.97 -6.28
C SER A 22 0.13 11.69 -5.16
N ALA A 23 -1.12 11.35 -5.51
CA ALA A 23 -2.13 10.96 -4.53
C ALA A 23 -1.75 9.67 -3.80
N LEU A 24 -1.15 8.69 -4.49
CA LEU A 24 -0.65 7.47 -3.86
C LEU A 24 0.58 7.73 -2.98
N PHE A 25 1.52 8.56 -3.44
CA PHE A 25 2.73 8.90 -2.70
C PHE A 25 2.40 9.46 -1.31
N TRP A 26 1.46 10.42 -1.24
CA TRP A 26 1.01 10.99 0.03
C TRP A 26 -0.02 10.12 0.74
N GLY A 27 -0.90 9.45 -0.01
CA GLY A 27 -1.95 8.62 0.55
C GLY A 27 -1.42 7.41 1.31
N LEU A 28 -0.34 6.76 0.84
CA LEU A 28 0.22 5.56 1.46
C LEU A 28 0.66 5.76 2.92
N PRO A 29 1.58 6.69 3.23
CA PRO A 29 2.05 6.89 4.60
C PRO A 29 0.92 7.43 5.50
N ILE A 30 0.06 8.32 4.98
CA ILE A 30 -1.05 8.87 5.77
C ILE A 30 -2.07 7.77 6.08
N ALA A 31 -2.42 6.91 5.11
CA ALA A 31 -3.33 5.79 5.34
C ALA A 31 -2.76 4.79 6.34
N LEU A 32 -1.46 4.46 6.26
CA LEU A 32 -0.80 3.59 7.23
C LEU A 32 -0.90 4.19 8.64
N VAL A 33 -0.45 5.43 8.81
CA VAL A 33 -0.44 6.10 10.13
C VAL A 33 -1.86 6.25 10.65
N ALA A 34 -2.82 6.68 9.82
CA ALA A 34 -4.21 6.81 10.21
C ALA A 34 -4.81 5.48 10.66
N CYS A 35 -4.63 4.41 9.88
CA CYS A 35 -5.21 3.11 10.22
C CYS A 35 -4.58 2.53 11.49
N VAL A 36 -3.25 2.61 11.64
CA VAL A 36 -2.54 2.12 12.83
C VAL A 36 -2.95 2.93 14.06
N GLN A 37 -2.92 4.26 13.99
CA GLN A 37 -3.30 5.11 15.12
C GLN A 37 -4.76 4.90 15.54
N THR A 38 -5.69 4.71 14.60
CA THR A 38 -7.08 4.39 14.94
C THR A 38 -7.21 3.00 15.53
N ALA A 39 -6.37 2.04 15.13
CA ALA A 39 -6.39 0.68 15.65
C ALA A 39 -5.69 0.51 17.01
N THR A 40 -4.76 1.38 17.38
CA THR A 40 -3.91 1.18 18.58
C THR A 40 -4.01 2.26 19.63
N THR A 41 -4.42 3.48 19.27
CA THR A 41 -4.24 4.66 20.13
C THR A 41 -5.56 5.39 20.36
N ASP A 42 -5.80 5.85 21.59
CA ASP A 42 -6.97 6.67 21.93
C ASP A 42 -6.88 8.13 21.42
N TRP A 43 -5.76 8.55 20.81
CA TRP A 43 -5.57 9.94 20.40
C TRP A 43 -6.60 10.38 19.35
N ILE A 44 -6.88 9.53 18.37
CA ILE A 44 -7.91 9.78 17.35
C ILE A 44 -9.33 9.63 17.93
N ARG A 45 -9.49 8.89 19.04
CA ARG A 45 -10.77 8.77 19.77
C ARG A 45 -11.18 10.09 20.41
N SER A 46 -10.20 10.89 20.86
CA SER A 46 -10.42 12.26 21.38
C SER A 46 -11.09 13.19 20.35
N LEU A 47 -10.92 12.90 19.05
CA LEU A 47 -11.49 13.69 17.95
C LEU A 47 -12.93 13.25 17.57
N GLY A 48 -13.60 12.36 18.31
CA GLY A 48 -15.01 12.03 18.06
C GLY A 48 -15.27 11.37 16.69
N PRO A 49 -16.13 11.91 15.80
CA PRO A 49 -16.46 11.29 14.51
C PRO A 49 -15.25 11.16 13.56
N TYR A 50 -14.21 11.97 13.75
CA TYR A 50 -13.01 11.95 12.92
C TYR A 50 -12.27 10.61 12.95
N GLY A 51 -12.43 9.81 14.01
CA GLY A 51 -11.85 8.46 14.07
C GLY A 51 -12.43 7.44 13.10
N LEU A 52 -13.61 7.71 12.54
CA LEU A 52 -14.17 6.90 11.44
C LEU A 52 -13.80 7.50 10.07
N ILE A 53 -13.79 8.83 9.98
CA ILE A 53 -13.63 9.56 8.73
C ILE A 53 -12.18 9.50 8.23
N VAL A 54 -11.18 9.66 9.11
CA VAL A 54 -9.79 9.79 8.69
C VAL A 54 -9.25 8.51 8.01
N PRO A 55 -9.41 7.29 8.58
CA PRO A 55 -9.02 6.06 7.88
C PRO A 55 -9.79 5.85 6.57
N ALA A 56 -11.09 6.18 6.53
CA ALA A 56 -11.91 6.05 5.33
C ALA A 56 -11.46 7.02 4.22
N ALA A 57 -11.21 8.28 4.57
CA ALA A 57 -10.79 9.33 3.66
C ALA A 57 -9.41 9.05 3.06
N THR A 58 -8.48 8.55 3.86
CA THR A 58 -7.12 8.22 3.40
C THR A 58 -7.10 6.99 2.48
N ASN A 59 -7.89 5.96 2.77
CA ASN A 59 -8.09 4.85 1.84
C ASN A 59 -8.84 5.29 0.56
N SER A 60 -9.76 6.25 0.68
CA SER A 60 -10.45 6.86 -0.46
C SER A 60 -9.50 7.68 -1.34
N LEU A 61 -8.51 8.35 -0.75
CA LEU A 61 -7.45 9.05 -1.49
C LEU A 61 -6.58 8.08 -2.30
N LEU A 62 -6.25 6.92 -1.73
CA LEU A 62 -5.55 5.85 -2.46
C LEU A 62 -6.37 5.35 -3.64
N PHE A 63 -7.66 5.07 -3.42
CA PHE A 63 -8.58 4.67 -4.49
C PHE A 63 -8.72 5.74 -5.57
N TYR A 64 -8.83 7.01 -5.19
CA TYR A 64 -8.87 8.15 -6.11
C TYR A 64 -7.60 8.22 -6.97
N GLY A 65 -6.42 7.98 -6.37
CA GLY A 65 -5.16 7.87 -7.10
C GLY A 65 -5.22 6.79 -8.19
N LEU A 66 -5.70 5.59 -7.85
CA LEU A 66 -5.90 4.50 -8.81
C LEU A 66 -6.93 4.82 -9.90
N TRP A 67 -8.00 5.52 -9.54
CA TRP A 67 -9.03 5.94 -10.47
C TRP A 67 -8.48 6.92 -11.51
N LEU A 68 -7.70 7.92 -11.09
CA LEU A 68 -7.06 8.87 -12.01
C LEU A 68 -6.15 8.19 -13.04
N MET A 69 -5.43 7.14 -12.63
CA MET A 69 -4.51 6.40 -13.51
C MET A 69 -5.23 5.50 -14.52
N SER A 70 -6.53 5.27 -14.36
CA SER A 70 -7.32 4.43 -15.28
C SER A 70 -7.56 5.06 -16.64
N ASP A 71 -7.29 6.36 -16.78
CA ASP A 71 -7.37 7.03 -18.07
C ASP A 71 -6.14 6.83 -18.95
N PHE A 72 -5.03 6.38 -18.36
CA PHE A 72 -3.81 6.09 -19.09
C PHE A 72 -3.90 4.70 -19.74
N GLN A 73 -3.57 4.62 -21.04
CA GLN A 73 -3.42 3.37 -21.80
C GLN A 73 -4.56 2.34 -21.60
N LYS A 74 -5.82 2.77 -21.78
CA LYS A 74 -7.03 1.91 -21.63
C LYS A 74 -7.03 0.66 -22.52
N GLN A 75 -6.26 0.68 -23.60
CA GLN A 75 -6.14 -0.41 -24.57
C GLN A 75 -5.30 -1.58 -24.01
N GLU A 76 -4.42 -1.31 -23.04
CA GLU A 76 -3.55 -2.34 -22.49
C GLU A 76 -4.27 -3.16 -21.42
N ARG A 77 -4.70 -4.37 -21.79
CA ARG A 77 -5.47 -5.26 -20.92
C ARG A 77 -4.73 -5.61 -19.61
N ILE A 78 -3.42 -5.82 -19.70
CA ILE A 78 -2.60 -6.23 -18.54
C ILE A 78 -2.51 -5.10 -17.51
N TRP A 79 -2.38 -3.86 -17.98
CA TRP A 79 -2.42 -2.65 -17.16
C TRP A 79 -3.75 -2.50 -16.41
N MET A 80 -4.85 -2.58 -17.15
CA MET A 80 -6.19 -2.43 -16.58
C MET A 80 -6.48 -3.50 -15.54
N LEU A 81 -6.10 -4.75 -15.79
CA LEU A 81 -6.26 -5.83 -14.81
C LEU A 81 -5.44 -5.59 -13.53
N ALA A 82 -4.22 -5.06 -13.64
CA ALA A 82 -3.40 -4.72 -12.47
C ALA A 82 -4.01 -3.57 -11.66
N LEU A 83 -4.51 -2.54 -12.34
CA LEU A 83 -5.23 -1.43 -11.72
C LEU A 83 -6.52 -1.90 -11.03
N ASP A 84 -7.32 -2.73 -11.70
CA ASP A 84 -8.61 -3.15 -11.17
C ASP A 84 -8.47 -4.02 -9.92
N ARG A 85 -7.46 -4.91 -9.88
CA ARG A 85 -7.11 -5.65 -8.65
C ARG A 85 -6.79 -4.71 -7.49
N ALA A 86 -5.97 -3.67 -7.74
CA ALA A 86 -5.63 -2.69 -6.71
C ALA A 86 -6.86 -1.87 -6.29
N LYS A 87 -7.75 -1.49 -7.22
CA LYS A 87 -8.99 -0.76 -6.92
C LYS A 87 -9.96 -1.57 -6.06
N ILE A 88 -10.14 -2.86 -6.36
CA ILE A 88 -11.00 -3.75 -5.58
C ILE A 88 -10.50 -3.79 -4.15
N LEU A 89 -9.19 -3.99 -3.94
CA LEU A 89 -8.60 -4.00 -2.60
C LEU A 89 -8.68 -2.63 -1.91
N GLY A 90 -8.52 -1.53 -2.66
CA GLY A 90 -8.75 -0.18 -2.16
C GLY A 90 -10.18 0.00 -1.64
N LEU A 91 -11.18 -0.46 -2.40
CA LEU A 91 -12.59 -0.41 -2.01
C LEU A 91 -12.88 -1.28 -0.78
N VAL A 92 -12.30 -2.47 -0.72
CA VAL A 92 -12.37 -3.36 0.46
C VAL A 92 -11.80 -2.65 1.69
N ASN A 93 -10.65 -2.00 1.58
CA ASN A 93 -10.04 -1.27 2.69
C ASN A 93 -10.86 -0.05 3.14
N ILE A 94 -11.53 0.66 2.21
CA ILE A 94 -12.50 1.72 2.55
C ILE A 94 -13.70 1.13 3.31
N GLY A 95 -14.25 0.00 2.84
CA GLY A 95 -15.38 -0.66 3.51
C GLY A 95 -15.02 -1.23 4.88
N LEU A 96 -13.77 -1.65 5.07
CA LEU A 96 -13.27 -2.20 6.32
C LEU A 96 -12.77 -1.13 7.32
N SER A 97 -12.55 0.12 6.88
CA SER A 97 -12.02 1.17 7.75
C SER A 97 -12.89 1.50 8.98
N PRO A 98 -14.24 1.43 8.96
CA PRO A 98 -15.07 1.65 10.16
C PRO A 98 -14.77 0.67 11.30
N PHE A 99 -14.37 -0.56 10.96
CA PHE A 99 -14.13 -1.62 11.93
C PHE A 99 -12.94 -1.34 12.84
N LEU A 100 -11.98 -0.50 12.41
CA LEU A 100 -10.88 -0.04 13.26
C LEU A 100 -11.39 0.67 14.51
N ARG A 101 -12.41 1.52 14.35
CA ARG A 101 -13.03 2.23 15.47
C ARG A 101 -13.89 1.30 16.33
N TRP A 102 -14.68 0.43 15.72
CA TRP A 102 -15.53 -0.50 16.47
C TRP A 102 -14.71 -1.50 17.29
N HIS A 103 -13.56 -1.93 16.79
CA HIS A 103 -12.63 -2.76 17.54
C HIS A 103 -12.17 -2.08 18.86
N GLN A 104 -11.88 -0.77 18.82
CA GLN A 104 -11.51 0.02 19.99
C GLN A 104 -12.67 0.29 20.96
N GLN A 105 -13.91 0.29 20.47
CA GLN A 105 -15.10 0.53 21.29
C GLN A 105 -15.63 -0.75 21.93
N LEU A 106 -15.50 -1.88 21.23
CA LEU A 106 -16.05 -3.18 21.63
C LEU A 106 -14.95 -4.25 21.50
N PRO A 107 -13.88 -4.18 22.32
CA PRO A 107 -12.75 -5.12 22.24
C PRO A 107 -13.15 -6.56 22.58
N ASP A 108 -14.22 -6.74 23.36
CA ASP A 108 -14.72 -8.07 23.77
C ASP A 108 -15.40 -8.84 22.63
N VAL A 109 -15.70 -8.18 21.51
CA VAL A 109 -16.35 -8.82 20.36
C VAL A 109 -15.28 -9.32 19.38
N PRO A 110 -15.07 -10.65 19.27
CA PRO A 110 -13.98 -11.21 18.46
C PRO A 110 -14.14 -10.92 16.96
N PHE A 111 -15.36 -10.70 16.49
CA PHE A 111 -15.64 -10.33 15.11
C PHE A 111 -14.88 -9.07 14.67
N PHE A 112 -14.78 -8.04 15.51
CA PHE A 112 -14.07 -6.81 15.16
C PHE A 112 -12.55 -7.01 15.13
N TYR A 113 -12.01 -7.87 15.98
CA TYR A 113 -10.61 -8.26 15.92
C TYR A 113 -10.28 -8.94 14.58
N TYR A 114 -11.09 -9.91 14.16
CA TYR A 114 -10.89 -10.57 12.85
C TYR A 114 -11.09 -9.61 11.68
N ALA A 115 -12.05 -8.68 11.75
CA ALA A 115 -12.27 -7.68 10.71
C ALA A 115 -11.05 -6.76 10.51
N VAL A 116 -10.43 -6.31 11.60
CA VAL A 116 -9.17 -5.54 11.55
C VAL A 116 -8.02 -6.39 11.01
N GLY A 117 -7.95 -7.67 11.38
CA GLY A 117 -6.97 -8.61 10.82
C GLY A 117 -7.14 -8.80 9.30
N VAL A 118 -8.37 -8.98 8.82
CA VAL A 118 -8.68 -9.06 7.39
C VAL A 118 -8.34 -7.75 6.68
N MET A 119 -8.59 -6.60 7.30
CA MET A 119 -8.19 -5.30 6.77
C MET A 119 -6.67 -5.18 6.65
N ALA A 120 -5.91 -5.60 7.68
CA ALA A 120 -4.46 -5.58 7.65
C ALA A 120 -3.91 -6.47 6.52
N LEU A 121 -4.43 -7.70 6.39
CA LEU A 121 -4.07 -8.59 5.29
C LEU A 121 -4.43 -7.98 3.92
N SER A 122 -5.63 -7.42 3.78
CA SER A 122 -6.08 -6.75 2.57
C SER A 122 -5.19 -5.54 2.22
N ALA A 123 -4.71 -4.78 3.21
CA ALA A 123 -3.77 -3.68 3.01
C ALA A 123 -2.38 -4.16 2.53
N LEU A 124 -1.89 -5.29 3.03
CA LEU A 124 -0.64 -5.90 2.53
C LEU A 124 -0.81 -6.39 1.09
N VAL A 125 -1.92 -7.06 0.78
CA VAL A 125 -2.23 -7.52 -0.57
C VAL A 125 -2.45 -6.34 -1.52
N PHE A 126 -3.04 -5.23 -1.04
CA PHE A 126 -3.16 -3.98 -1.78
C PHE A 126 -1.77 -3.43 -2.14
N LEU A 127 -0.87 -3.34 -1.16
CA LEU A 127 0.49 -2.86 -1.37
C LEU A 127 1.27 -3.75 -2.34
N PHE A 128 1.08 -5.07 -2.26
CA PHE A 128 1.66 -6.02 -3.21
C PHE A 128 1.15 -5.76 -4.64
N ASN A 129 -0.17 -5.66 -4.83
CA ASN A 129 -0.77 -5.38 -6.14
C ASN A 129 -0.36 -4.00 -6.67
N LEU A 130 -0.19 -3.02 -5.78
CA LEU A 130 0.30 -1.69 -6.13
C LEU A 130 1.73 -1.77 -6.70
N ASN A 131 2.64 -2.50 -6.04
CA ASN A 131 4.01 -2.69 -6.55
C ASN A 131 4.05 -3.42 -7.90
N GLN A 132 3.15 -4.39 -8.11
CA GLN A 132 3.00 -5.05 -9.41
C GLN A 132 2.50 -4.08 -10.48
N MET A 133 1.51 -3.24 -10.15
CA MET A 133 0.99 -2.21 -11.05
C MET A 133 2.07 -1.19 -11.43
N LEU A 134 2.88 -0.72 -10.47
CA LEU A 134 4.00 0.19 -10.72
C LEU A 134 5.07 -0.44 -11.64
N GLN A 135 5.36 -1.72 -11.46
CA GLN A 135 6.26 -2.46 -12.35
C GLN A 135 5.71 -2.57 -13.79
N ARG A 136 4.39 -2.70 -13.96
CA ARG A 136 3.77 -2.68 -15.29
C ARG A 136 3.85 -1.29 -15.90
N LEU A 137 3.59 -0.24 -15.11
CA LEU A 137 3.72 1.13 -15.58
C LEU A 137 5.12 1.42 -16.10
N THR A 138 6.18 0.99 -15.41
CA THR A 138 7.57 1.21 -15.86
C THR A 138 7.95 0.35 -17.06
N ALA A 139 7.30 -0.79 -17.27
CA ALA A 139 7.48 -1.57 -18.50
C ALA A 139 6.96 -0.83 -19.74
N MET A 140 6.01 0.09 -19.60
CA MET A 140 5.48 0.93 -20.68
C MET A 140 6.31 2.20 -20.91
N LEU A 141 7.21 2.54 -19.98
CA LEU A 141 8.09 3.70 -20.11
C LEU A 141 9.36 3.34 -20.90
N PRO A 142 9.96 4.32 -21.60
CA PRO A 142 11.16 4.11 -22.42
C PRO A 142 12.45 3.89 -21.61
N ASP A 143 12.45 4.20 -20.31
CA ASP A 143 13.65 4.12 -19.46
C ASP A 143 13.95 2.67 -19.01
N GLU A 144 15.02 2.08 -19.55
CA GLU A 144 15.46 0.71 -19.24
C GLU A 144 16.07 0.57 -17.83
N THR A 145 16.74 1.62 -17.34
CA THR A 145 17.37 1.60 -16.01
C THR A 145 16.27 1.56 -14.96
N LEU A 146 15.28 2.45 -15.09
CA LEU A 146 14.12 2.49 -14.20
C LEU A 146 13.34 1.17 -14.22
N ARG A 147 13.16 0.56 -15.40
CA ARG A 147 12.48 -0.74 -15.53
C ARG A 147 13.19 -1.84 -14.74
N THR A 148 14.52 -1.90 -14.83
CA THR A 148 15.33 -2.92 -14.14
C THR A 148 15.31 -2.70 -12.62
N GLU A 149 15.52 -1.46 -12.17
CA GLU A 149 15.44 -1.10 -10.76
C GLU A 149 14.07 -1.44 -10.16
N THR A 150 12.98 -1.09 -10.87
CA THR A 150 11.61 -1.34 -10.43
C THR A 150 11.35 -2.84 -10.26
N LYS A 151 11.83 -3.67 -11.19
CA LYS A 151 11.68 -5.13 -11.09
C LYS A 151 12.37 -5.69 -9.84
N VAL A 152 13.58 -5.23 -9.53
CA VAL A 152 14.33 -5.66 -8.34
C VAL A 152 13.60 -5.23 -7.08
N PHE A 153 13.23 -3.95 -6.98
CA PHE A 153 12.53 -3.43 -5.81
C PHE A 153 11.15 -4.04 -5.62
N THR A 154 10.36 -4.26 -6.68
CA THR A 154 9.06 -4.93 -6.59
C THR A 154 9.22 -6.39 -6.13
N SER A 155 10.26 -7.10 -6.58
CA SER A 155 10.51 -8.49 -6.16
C SER A 155 10.93 -8.56 -4.69
N PHE A 156 11.89 -7.71 -4.29
CA PHE A 156 12.35 -7.62 -2.91
C PHE A 156 11.20 -7.19 -1.97
N ASN A 157 10.43 -6.19 -2.38
CA ASN A 157 9.29 -5.70 -1.61
C ASN A 157 8.19 -6.77 -1.48
N GLY A 158 7.91 -7.51 -2.55
CA GLY A 158 6.98 -8.63 -2.51
C GLY A 158 7.38 -9.71 -1.50
N LEU A 159 8.68 -10.01 -1.40
CA LEU A 159 9.22 -10.94 -0.41
C LEU A 159 9.01 -10.39 1.03
N LEU A 160 9.31 -9.11 1.27
CA LEU A 160 9.06 -8.49 2.58
C LEU A 160 7.57 -8.56 2.98
N LEU A 161 6.66 -8.31 2.04
CA LEU A 161 5.22 -8.35 2.27
C LEU A 161 4.71 -9.76 2.61
N VAL A 162 5.36 -10.82 2.13
CA VAL A 162 5.06 -12.21 2.52
C VAL A 162 5.64 -12.55 3.89
N PHE A 163 6.80 -11.98 4.23
CA PHE A 163 7.41 -12.18 5.55
C PHE A 163 6.58 -11.60 6.70
N ILE A 164 5.84 -10.50 6.48
CA ILE A 164 4.99 -9.90 7.52
C ILE A 164 3.94 -10.88 8.07
N PRO A 165 3.01 -11.43 7.25
CA PRO A 165 2.00 -12.38 7.75
C PRO A 165 2.64 -13.70 8.22
N ALA A 166 3.74 -14.14 7.60
CA ALA A 166 4.47 -15.32 8.06
C ALA A 166 5.05 -15.13 9.47
N PHE A 167 5.66 -13.97 9.73
CA PHE A 167 6.18 -13.62 11.05
C PHE A 167 5.04 -13.51 12.09
N LEU A 168 3.92 -12.89 11.74
CA LEU A 168 2.75 -12.81 12.62
C LEU A 168 2.17 -14.20 12.96
N ALA A 169 2.04 -15.08 11.96
CA ALA A 169 1.55 -16.44 12.15
C ALA A 169 2.51 -17.27 13.02
N LEU A 170 3.82 -17.15 12.79
CA LEU A 170 4.84 -17.81 13.60
C LEU A 170 4.82 -17.31 15.05
N HIS A 171 4.75 -15.99 15.26
CA HIS A 171 4.68 -15.41 16.59
C HIS A 171 3.42 -15.89 17.33
N PHE A 172 2.26 -15.87 16.67
CA PHE A 172 1.00 -16.31 17.28
C PHE A 172 1.03 -17.80 17.66
N THR A 173 1.54 -18.67 16.78
CA THR A 173 1.66 -20.11 17.06
C THR A 173 2.62 -20.40 18.20
N LEU A 174 3.76 -19.73 18.27
CA LEU A 174 4.74 -19.90 19.36
C LEU A 174 4.18 -19.48 20.72
N VAL A 175 3.41 -18.38 20.78
CA VAL A 175 2.78 -17.90 22.03
C VAL A 175 1.68 -18.85 22.51
N GLN A 176 1.01 -19.57 21.61
CA GLN A 176 -0.08 -20.48 21.97
C GLN A 176 0.40 -21.82 22.55
N ILE A 177 1.66 -22.22 22.29
CA ILE A 177 2.23 -23.48 22.77
C ILE A 177 2.66 -23.34 24.23
N ARG A 178 1.93 -24.01 25.13
CA ARG A 178 2.11 -23.93 26.59
C ARG A 178 3.39 -24.57 27.13
N ASN A 179 4.00 -25.51 26.39
CA ASN A 179 5.24 -26.20 26.78
C ASN A 179 6.28 -26.05 25.66
N LEU A 180 6.96 -24.91 25.62
CA LEU A 180 8.03 -24.67 24.65
C LEU A 180 9.35 -25.27 25.16
N PRO A 181 10.15 -25.92 24.29
CA PRO A 181 11.51 -26.31 24.67
C PRO A 181 12.34 -25.08 25.06
N TYR A 182 13.26 -25.26 26.00
CA TYR A 182 14.05 -24.17 26.61
C TYR A 182 14.74 -23.25 25.59
N SER A 183 15.25 -23.80 24.48
CA SER A 183 15.89 -23.01 23.41
C SER A 183 14.92 -22.03 22.72
N MET A 184 13.67 -22.45 22.53
CA MET A 184 12.62 -21.61 21.93
C MET A 184 12.07 -20.60 22.93
N GLU A 185 12.04 -20.94 24.23
CA GLU A 185 11.69 -19.98 25.28
C GLU A 185 12.73 -18.85 25.39
N LEU A 186 14.03 -19.17 25.32
CA LEU A 186 15.10 -18.18 25.28
C LEU A 186 14.97 -17.26 24.05
N LEU A 187 14.71 -17.84 22.88
CA LEU A 187 14.47 -17.08 21.66
C LEU A 187 13.25 -16.16 21.79
N LEU A 188 12.14 -16.64 22.35
CA LEU A 188 10.95 -15.82 22.60
C LEU A 188 11.23 -14.68 23.57
N ARG A 189 12.01 -14.89 24.64
CA ARG A 189 12.36 -13.81 25.59
C ARG A 189 13.15 -12.68 24.91
N ILE A 190 13.99 -13.00 23.93
CA ILE A 190 14.74 -12.01 23.15
C ILE A 190 13.82 -11.35 22.11
N LEU A 191 12.98 -12.15 21.44
CA LEU A 191 12.07 -11.67 20.40
C LEU A 191 10.90 -10.84 20.93
N GLN A 192 10.38 -11.11 22.13
CA GLN A 192 9.22 -10.40 22.68
C GLN A 192 9.38 -8.88 22.73
N PRO A 193 10.46 -8.32 23.33
CA PRO A 193 10.67 -6.88 23.34
C PRO A 193 11.02 -6.32 21.95
N LEU A 194 11.61 -7.14 21.07
CA LEU A 194 12.01 -6.72 19.72
C LEU A 194 10.86 -6.79 18.70
N SER A 195 9.88 -7.65 18.92
CA SER A 195 8.76 -7.94 18.02
C SER A 195 8.01 -6.70 17.54
N PRO A 196 7.58 -5.75 18.39
CA PRO A 196 6.88 -4.55 17.92
C PRO A 196 7.78 -3.66 17.04
N TRP A 197 9.06 -3.54 17.38
CA TRP A 197 10.03 -2.79 16.57
C TRP A 197 10.29 -3.46 15.23
N LEU A 198 10.40 -4.78 15.23
CA LEU A 198 10.61 -5.58 14.02
C LEU A 198 9.38 -5.50 13.11
N LEU A 199 8.17 -5.61 13.65
CA LEU A 199 6.92 -5.43 12.90
C LEU A 199 6.80 -4.02 12.32
N LEU A 200 7.12 -3.00 13.12
CA LEU A 200 7.13 -1.61 12.66
C LEU A 200 8.11 -1.43 11.50
N PHE A 201 9.35 -1.88 11.66
CA PHE A 201 10.37 -1.79 10.61
C PHE A 201 9.95 -2.57 9.35
N LEU A 202 9.48 -3.81 9.53
CA LEU A 202 9.07 -4.70 8.45
C LEU A 202 7.83 -4.19 7.71
N THR A 203 6.99 -3.37 8.34
CA THR A 203 5.83 -2.72 7.71
C THR A 203 6.21 -1.40 7.03
N LEU A 204 7.05 -0.58 7.67
CA LEU A 204 7.47 0.71 7.12
C LEU A 204 8.38 0.55 5.90
N LEU A 205 9.27 -0.45 5.91
CA LEU A 205 10.24 -0.66 4.84
C LEU A 205 9.55 -0.89 3.47
N PRO A 206 8.56 -1.79 3.34
CA PRO A 206 7.76 -1.93 2.12
C PRO A 206 7.07 -0.66 1.63
N VAL A 207 6.54 0.11 2.56
CA VAL A 207 5.86 1.37 2.24
C VAL A 207 6.86 2.39 1.72
N ALA A 208 8.02 2.52 2.38
CA ALA A 208 9.09 3.42 1.98
C ALA A 208 9.65 3.05 0.59
N ILE A 209 9.86 1.76 0.30
CA ILE A 209 10.29 1.29 -1.03
C ILE A 209 9.24 1.65 -2.08
N THR A 210 7.95 1.39 -1.79
CA THR A 210 6.86 1.73 -2.72
C THR A 210 6.80 3.24 -2.97
N MET A 211 6.95 4.06 -1.93
CA MET A 211 7.00 5.52 -2.08
C MET A 211 8.19 5.97 -2.92
N SER A 212 9.37 5.37 -2.71
CA SER A 212 10.57 5.65 -3.51
C SER A 212 10.34 5.33 -4.98
N LEU A 213 9.72 4.18 -5.28
CA LEU A 213 9.34 3.80 -6.65
C LEU A 213 8.36 4.79 -7.26
N ILE A 214 7.28 5.13 -6.55
CA ILE A 214 6.28 6.10 -7.02
C ILE A 214 6.95 7.44 -7.37
N TRP A 215 7.84 7.92 -6.49
CA TRP A 215 8.58 9.16 -6.72
C TRP A 215 9.45 9.08 -7.98
N LYS A 216 10.30 8.04 -8.09
CA LYS A 216 11.17 7.83 -9.26
C LYS A 216 10.38 7.76 -10.57
N ILE A 217 9.26 7.02 -10.58
CA ILE A 217 8.39 6.88 -11.75
C ILE A 217 7.77 8.23 -12.13
N LYS A 218 7.30 9.00 -11.13
CA LYS A 218 6.75 10.33 -11.34
C LYS A 218 7.77 11.26 -12.00
N GLU A 219 9.01 11.28 -11.51
CA GLU A 219 10.10 12.09 -12.07
C GLU A 219 10.46 11.65 -13.49
N ALA A 220 10.53 10.35 -13.76
CA ALA A 220 10.80 9.85 -15.12
C ALA A 220 9.71 10.25 -16.12
N ILE A 221 8.43 10.20 -15.72
CA ILE A 221 7.32 10.65 -16.56
C ILE A 221 7.44 12.16 -16.81
N LEU A 222 7.70 12.96 -15.79
CA LEU A 222 7.87 14.41 -15.94
C LEU A 222 9.06 14.75 -16.84
N ALA A 223 10.19 14.07 -16.69
CA ALA A 223 11.36 14.23 -17.55
C ALA A 223 11.06 13.84 -19.00
N SER A 224 10.27 12.79 -19.23
CA SER A 224 9.88 12.39 -20.59
C SER A 224 8.91 13.37 -21.28
N VAL A 225 8.12 14.13 -20.52
CA VAL A 225 7.12 15.07 -21.04
C VAL A 225 7.66 16.49 -21.16
N PHE A 226 8.56 16.90 -20.27
CA PHE A 226 9.09 18.28 -20.16
C PHE A 226 10.60 18.38 -20.39
N GLY A 227 11.28 17.27 -20.67
CA GLY A 227 12.69 17.27 -21.01
C GLY A 227 12.96 18.01 -22.33
N PRO A 228 14.14 18.62 -22.51
CA PRO A 228 14.50 19.25 -23.77
C PRO A 228 14.45 18.21 -24.90
N GLU A 229 13.69 18.51 -25.95
CA GLU A 229 13.72 17.72 -27.19
C GLU A 229 15.18 17.71 -27.69
N HIS A 230 15.79 16.53 -27.77
CA HIS A 230 17.03 16.32 -28.50
C HIS A 230 16.73 16.09 -29.98
#